data_AF-A0A937A4U2-F1
#
_entry.id   AF-A0A937A4U2-F1
#
_cell.length_a   1.000
_cell.length_b   1.000
_cell.length_c   1.000
_cell.angle_alpha   90.00
_cell.angle_beta   90.00
_cell.angle_gamma   90.00
#
_symmetry.space_group_name_H-M   'P 1'
#
loop_
_entity.id
_entity.type
_entity.pdbx_description
1 polymer ?
#
loop_
_entity_poly.entity_id
_entity_poly.type
_entity_poly.pdbx_seq_one_letter_code
_entity_poly.pdbx_strand_id
1 'polypeptide(L)'
;MEEQYKDIDKLVREAGLDTPSPDFLQQVMKQVEASQSNRAFVYKPLISKSAWLVVSLIAIGVIFALVSLPDVAGTTSKGIDISFLNSINIKNPLSGMVLTKATIYGVLFLGLLFFVQVTLLKKRIDRSFSM
;
A
#
# COMPACT_ATOMS: atom_id res chain seq x y z
N MET A 1 11.62 -19.03 -56.22
CA MET A 1 11.20 -19.03 -54.81
C MET A 1 9.72 -19.36 -54.63
N GLU A 2 8.89 -19.39 -55.69
CA GLU A 2 7.46 -19.70 -55.58
C GLU A 2 7.12 -21.21 -55.55
N GLU A 3 7.96 -22.08 -56.13
CA GLU A 3 7.66 -23.53 -56.19
C GLU A 3 7.71 -24.22 -54.81
N GLN A 4 8.52 -23.73 -53.88
CA GLN A 4 8.71 -24.35 -52.56
C GLN A 4 7.45 -24.28 -51.67
N TYR A 5 6.58 -23.30 -51.89
CA TYR A 5 5.33 -23.15 -51.12
C TYR A 5 4.18 -24.00 -51.66
N LYS A 6 4.27 -24.42 -52.93
CA LYS A 6 3.22 -25.18 -53.61
C LYS A 6 3.09 -26.60 -53.06
N ASP A 7 4.21 -27.20 -52.68
CA ASP A 7 4.22 -28.52 -52.03
C ASP A 7 3.63 -28.44 -50.61
N ILE A 8 3.88 -27.34 -49.89
CA ILE A 8 3.34 -27.13 -48.54
C ILE A 8 1.83 -26.98 -48.58
N ASP A 9 1.29 -26.20 -49.53
CA ASP A 9 -0.16 -26.02 -49.69
C ASP A 9 -0.87 -27.33 -50.06
N LYS A 10 -0.22 -28.18 -50.87
CA LYS A 10 -0.74 -29.50 -51.24
C LYS A 10 -0.76 -30.46 -50.05
N LEU A 11 0.32 -30.47 -49.25
CA LEU A 11 0.43 -31.29 -48.05
C LEU A 11 -0.57 -30.87 -46.95
N VAL A 12 -0.80 -29.56 -46.76
CA VAL A 12 -1.79 -29.04 -45.81
C VAL A 12 -3.22 -29.39 -46.25
N ARG A 13 -3.50 -29.38 -47.55
CA ARG A 13 -4.80 -29.80 -48.11
C ARG A 13 -5.04 -31.31 -48.00
N GLU A 14 -4.00 -32.13 -48.16
CA GLU A 14 -4.08 -33.59 -48.02
C GLU A 14 -4.21 -34.07 -46.56
N ALA A 15 -3.65 -33.31 -45.61
CA ALA A 15 -3.74 -33.62 -44.18
C ALA A 15 -5.18 -33.52 -43.62
N GLY A 16 -6.08 -32.81 -44.29
CA GLY A 16 -7.46 -32.64 -43.84
C GLY A 16 -7.59 -31.79 -42.57
N LEU A 17 -8.82 -31.42 -42.22
CA LEU A 17 -9.12 -30.76 -40.96
C LEU A 17 -9.34 -31.84 -39.91
N ASP A 18 -8.28 -32.17 -39.16
CA ASP A 18 -8.42 -32.98 -37.95
C ASP A 18 -9.37 -32.26 -37.00
N THR A 19 -10.58 -32.81 -36.85
CA THR A 19 -11.52 -32.31 -35.84
C THR A 19 -10.93 -32.65 -34.48
N PRO A 20 -10.61 -31.63 -33.65
CA PRO A 20 -10.10 -31.90 -32.32
C PRO A 20 -11.12 -32.72 -31.53
N SER A 21 -10.66 -33.40 -30.48
CA SER A 21 -11.56 -34.13 -29.60
C SER A 21 -12.65 -33.19 -29.06
N PRO A 22 -13.87 -33.69 -28.78
CA PRO A 22 -14.97 -32.86 -28.27
C PRO A 22 -14.58 -32.04 -27.02
N ASP A 23 -13.68 -32.59 -26.20
CA ASP A 23 -13.21 -31.99 -24.95
C ASP A 23 -11.91 -31.18 -25.08
N PHE A 24 -11.34 -31.06 -26.28
CA PHE A 24 -10.07 -30.35 -26.50
C PHE A 24 -10.11 -28.91 -25.97
N LEU A 25 -11.17 -28.17 -26.32
CA LEU A 25 -11.34 -26.80 -25.85
C LEU A 25 -11.51 -26.73 -24.32
N GLN A 26 -12.23 -27.69 -23.73
CA GLN A 26 -12.36 -27.75 -22.27
C GLN A 26 -11.01 -28.02 -21.59
N GLN A 27 -10.20 -28.93 -22.13
CA GLN A 27 -8.86 -29.21 -21.61
C GLN A 27 -7.93 -28.01 -21.71
N VAL A 28 -7.93 -27.33 -22.87
CA VAL A 28 -7.13 -26.12 -23.08
C VAL A 28 -7.57 -25.01 -22.14
N MET A 29 -8.87 -24.73 -22.04
CA MET A 29 -9.40 -23.70 -21.15
C MET A 29 -9.10 -24.01 -19.68
N LYS A 30 -9.24 -25.27 -19.25
CA LYS A 30 -8.89 -25.70 -17.90
C LYS A 30 -7.40 -25.51 -17.58
N GLN A 31 -6.52 -25.75 -18.55
CA GLN A 31 -5.08 -25.53 -18.40
C GLN A 31 -4.73 -24.04 -18.36
N VAL A 32 -5.42 -23.21 -19.15
CA VAL A 32 -5.28 -21.76 -19.18
C VAL A 32 -5.76 -21.14 -17.85
N GLU A 33 -6.92 -21.55 -17.35
CA GLU A 33 -7.44 -21.08 -16.05
C GLU A 33 -6.53 -21.48 -14.88
N ALA A 34 -6.02 -22.73 -14.87
CA ALA A 34 -5.08 -23.19 -13.84
C ALA A 34 -3.73 -22.45 -13.88
N SER A 35 -3.27 -22.04 -15.07
CA SER A 35 -2.04 -21.25 -15.22
C SER A 35 -2.23 -19.76 -14.95
N GLN A 36 -3.44 -19.22 -15.16
CA GLN A 36 -3.82 -17.87 -14.76
C GLN A 36 -4.07 -17.74 -13.25
N SER A 37 -4.69 -18.74 -12.60
CA SER A 37 -4.93 -18.70 -11.16
C SER A 37 -3.63 -18.71 -10.36
N ASN A 38 -2.59 -19.36 -10.89
CA ASN A 38 -1.24 -19.34 -10.30
C ASN A 38 -0.50 -18.00 -10.51
N ARG A 39 -1.04 -17.13 -11.37
CA ARG A 39 -0.67 -15.71 -11.50
C ARG A 39 -1.71 -14.81 -10.86
N ALA A 40 -2.29 -15.23 -9.73
CA ALA A 40 -2.98 -14.30 -8.86
C ALA A 40 -2.08 -13.07 -8.70
N PHE A 41 -2.56 -11.91 -9.14
CA PHE A 41 -1.86 -10.65 -8.97
C PHE A 41 -1.71 -10.43 -7.46
N VAL A 42 -0.62 -10.94 -6.90
CA VAL A 42 -0.32 -10.79 -5.47
C VAL A 42 -0.05 -9.31 -5.31
N TYR A 43 -1.07 -8.60 -4.84
CA TYR A 43 -0.98 -7.20 -4.49
C TYR A 43 0.08 -7.07 -3.42
N LYS A 44 1.28 -6.74 -3.89
CA LYS A 44 2.42 -6.46 -3.03
C LYS A 44 2.15 -5.07 -2.47
N PRO A 45 1.99 -4.92 -1.14
CA PRO A 45 1.79 -3.61 -0.56
C PRO A 45 2.91 -2.68 -1.01
N LEU A 46 2.57 -1.46 -1.44
CA LEU A 46 3.51 -0.45 -1.98
C LEU A 46 4.75 -0.28 -1.10
N ILE A 47 4.59 -0.46 0.21
CA ILE A 47 5.64 -0.50 1.22
C ILE A 47 5.41 -1.76 2.06
N SER A 48 6.41 -2.64 2.16
CA SER A 48 6.35 -3.83 3.01
C SER A 48 6.19 -3.44 4.49
N LYS A 49 5.65 -4.34 5.31
CA LYS A 49 5.54 -4.11 6.77
C LYS A 49 6.91 -3.81 7.41
N SER A 50 7.98 -4.43 6.89
CA SER A 50 9.36 -4.15 7.32
C SER A 50 9.84 -2.75 6.91
N ALA A 51 9.48 -2.27 5.72
CA ALA A 51 9.86 -0.93 5.27
C ALA A 51 9.15 0.16 6.09
N TRP A 52 7.94 -0.08 6.59
CA TRP A 52 7.28 0.81 7.55
C TRP A 52 8.04 0.94 8.88
N LEU A 53 8.63 -0.15 9.36
CA LEU A 53 9.49 -0.12 10.56
C LEU A 53 10.73 0.75 10.34
N VAL A 54 11.35 0.64 9.16
CA VAL A 54 12.51 1.46 8.78
C VAL A 54 12.13 2.94 8.69
N VAL A 55 11.00 3.28 8.05
CA VAL A 55 10.50 4.66 7.97
C VAL A 55 10.23 5.23 9.37
N SER A 56 9.63 4.44 10.26
CA SER A 56 9.41 4.86 11.66
C SER A 56 10.71 5.10 12.40
N LEU A 57 11.71 4.23 12.22
CA LEU A 57 13.02 4.38 12.86
C LEU A 57 13.75 5.63 12.38
N ILE A 58 13.68 5.93 11.07
CA ILE A 58 14.25 7.15 10.49
C ILE A 58 13.55 8.39 11.06
N ALA A 59 12.22 8.38 11.12
CA ALA A 59 11.45 9.50 11.68
C ALA A 59 11.84 9.79 13.13
N ILE A 60 11.98 8.74 13.95
CA ILE A 60 12.44 8.86 15.34
C ILE A 60 13.89 9.38 15.40
N GLY A 61 14.76 8.89 14.53
CA GLY A 61 16.15 9.35 14.43
C GLY A 61 16.26 10.83 14.07
N VAL A 62 15.43 11.34 13.16
CA VAL A 62 15.38 12.77 12.81
C VAL A 62 14.90 13.60 13.98
N ILE A 63 13.85 13.16 14.69
CA ILE A 63 13.37 13.85 15.89
C ILE A 63 14.46 13.89 16.97
N PHE A 64 15.15 12.77 17.19
CA PHE A 64 16.24 12.68 18.16
C PHE A 64 17.43 13.55 17.76
N ALA A 65 17.77 13.61 16.47
CA ALA A 65 18.81 14.48 15.96
C ALA A 65 18.45 15.96 16.18
N LEU A 66 17.22 16.36 15.88
CA LEU A 66 16.72 17.73 16.12
C LEU A 66 16.77 18.13 17.60
N VAL A 67 16.49 17.21 18.51
CA VAL A 67 16.59 17.42 19.96
C VAL A 67 18.04 17.44 20.45
N SER A 68 18.93 16.70 19.77
CA SER A 68 20.35 16.61 20.13
C SER A 68 21.20 17.74 19.55
N LEU A 69 20.62 18.64 18.74
CA LEU A 69 21.32 19.85 18.33
C LEU A 69 21.60 20.69 19.58
N PRO A 70 22.88 21.02 19.86
CA PRO A 70 23.20 21.92 20.96
C PRO A 70 22.65 23.30 20.63
N ASP A 71 21.87 23.87 21.55
CA ASP A 71 21.55 25.29 21.53
C ASP A 71 22.85 26.08 21.42
N VAL A 72 22.92 27.00 20.45
CA VAL A 72 24.00 28.00 20.36
C VAL A 72 23.96 29.02 21.52
N ALA A 73 23.15 28.75 22.56
CA ALA A 73 23.19 29.41 23.85
C ALA A 73 23.66 28.37 24.89
N GLY A 74 24.95 28.40 25.18
CA GLY A 74 25.61 27.37 25.97
C GLY A 74 25.02 27.14 27.36
N THR A 75 24.89 25.87 27.75
CA THR A 75 25.47 25.38 29.00
C THR A 75 25.58 23.85 28.95
N THR A 76 26.55 23.37 29.72
CA THR A 76 27.22 22.08 29.65
C THR A 76 26.42 20.87 30.12
N SER A 77 26.75 19.74 29.47
CA SER A 77 26.57 18.33 29.84
C SER A 77 26.32 17.97 31.32
N LYS A 78 25.34 17.08 31.54
CA LYS A 78 25.53 15.75 32.19
C LYS A 78 24.18 15.04 32.39
N GLY A 79 24.12 13.79 31.90
CA GLY A 79 22.98 12.88 32.06
C GLY A 79 22.01 12.93 30.87
N ILE A 80 21.60 11.77 30.37
CA ILE A 80 20.38 11.69 29.55
C ILE A 80 19.25 12.09 30.49
N ASP A 81 18.90 13.37 30.46
CA ASP A 81 17.93 13.93 31.37
C ASP A 81 16.53 13.63 30.84
N ILE A 82 15.95 12.53 31.33
CA ILE A 82 14.53 12.21 31.15
C ILE A 82 13.61 13.23 31.86
N SER A 83 14.18 14.28 32.45
CA SER A 83 13.50 15.53 32.78
C SER A 83 12.78 16.17 31.58
N PHE A 84 13.11 15.84 30.32
CA PHE A 84 12.24 16.20 29.18
C PHE A 84 10.83 15.65 29.29
N LEU A 85 10.61 14.47 29.90
CA LEU A 85 9.27 13.88 30.12
C LEU A 85 8.57 14.46 31.36
N ASN A 86 9.34 14.88 32.37
CA ASN A 86 8.81 15.46 33.62
C ASN A 86 8.60 16.99 33.53
N SER A 87 9.31 17.67 32.62
CA SER A 87 9.08 19.05 32.18
C SER A 87 7.99 19.16 31.12
N ILE A 88 7.56 18.04 30.53
CA ILE A 88 6.15 17.85 30.14
C ILE A 88 5.33 17.72 31.43
N ASN A 89 5.37 18.75 32.25
CA ASN A 89 4.11 19.25 32.75
C ASN A 89 3.30 19.44 31.48
N ILE A 90 2.38 18.52 31.18
CA ILE A 90 1.24 18.82 30.33
C ILE A 90 0.47 19.87 31.14
N LYS A 91 1.07 21.06 31.30
CA LYS A 91 0.39 22.32 31.43
C LYS A 91 -0.34 22.31 30.12
N ASN A 92 -1.55 21.77 30.21
CA ASN A 92 -2.45 21.50 29.12
C ASN A 92 -2.16 22.58 28.08
N PRO A 93 -1.56 22.26 26.92
CA PRO A 93 -1.24 23.31 25.94
C PRO A 93 -2.53 24.02 25.47
N LEU A 94 -3.69 23.47 25.86
CA LEU A 94 -5.04 23.98 25.75
C LEU A 94 -5.56 24.69 27.02
N SER A 95 -4.78 24.88 28.09
CA SER A 95 -5.24 25.51 29.36
C SER A 95 -5.57 27.00 29.20
N GLY A 96 -5.07 27.64 28.14
CA GLY A 96 -5.48 28.99 27.73
C GLY A 96 -6.52 28.99 26.61
N MET A 97 -6.90 27.82 26.08
CA MET A 97 -7.80 27.69 24.94
C MET A 97 -9.23 27.50 25.43
N VAL A 98 -10.00 28.58 25.41
CA VAL A 98 -11.45 28.51 25.62
C VAL A 98 -12.06 27.77 24.44
N LEU A 99 -12.33 26.47 24.60
CA LEU A 99 -13.04 25.69 23.59
C LEU A 99 -14.46 26.22 23.48
N THR A 100 -14.68 27.08 22.49
CA THR A 100 -16.03 27.56 22.17
C THR A 100 -16.88 26.39 21.67
N LYS A 101 -18.20 26.47 21.85
CA LYS A 101 -19.13 25.44 21.38
C LYS A 101 -18.92 25.12 19.89
N ALA A 102 -18.62 26.14 19.08
CA ALA A 102 -18.31 25.99 17.66
C ALA A 102 -17.06 25.12 17.41
N THR A 103 -15.97 25.33 18.17
CA THR A 103 -14.75 24.51 18.06
C THR A 103 -15.02 23.05 18.44
N ILE A 104 -15.83 22.81 19.47
CA ILE A 104 -16.23 21.47 19.90
C ILE A 104 -17.01 20.76 18.80
N TYR A 105 -18.03 21.43 18.23
CA TYR A 105 -18.79 20.87 17.11
C TYR A 105 -17.92 20.63 15.87
N GLY A 106 -16.97 21.52 15.59
CA GLY A 106 -16.03 21.38 14.47
C GLY A 106 -15.11 20.17 14.63
N VAL A 107 -14.54 19.95 15.82
CA VAL A 107 -13.69 18.78 16.11
C VAL A 107 -14.50 17.49 16.02
N LEU A 108 -15.72 17.48 16.55
CA LEU A 108 -16.61 16.32 16.50
C LEU A 108 -17.00 15.97 15.05
N PHE A 109 -17.32 16.99 14.25
CA PHE A 109 -17.61 16.83 12.83
C PHE A 109 -16.39 16.34 12.03
N LEU A 110 -15.20 16.89 12.30
CA LEU A 110 -13.96 16.46 11.67
C LEU A 110 -13.63 14.99 12.00
N GLY A 111 -13.81 14.59 13.26
CA GLY A 111 -13.62 13.21 13.69
C GLY A 111 -14.59 12.24 13.00
N LEU A 112 -15.85 12.65 12.83
CA LEU A 112 -16.84 11.87 12.08
C LEU A 112 -16.45 11.75 10.61
N LEU A 113 -16.04 12.85 9.97
CA LEU A 113 -15.55 12.83 8.59
C LEU A 113 -14.32 11.94 8.41
N PHE A 114 -13.42 11.91 9.39
CA PHE A 114 -12.25 11.03 9.35
C PHE A 114 -12.64 9.55 9.31
N PHE A 115 -13.63 9.14 10.13
CA PHE A 115 -14.18 7.78 10.07
C PHE A 115 -14.83 7.46 8.72
N VAL A 116 -15.58 8.41 8.16
CA VAL A 116 -16.16 8.27 6.81
C VAL A 116 -15.07 8.14 5.75
N GLN A 117 -14.00 8.93 5.84
CA GLN A 117 -12.86 8.83 4.92
C GLN A 117 -12.18 7.46 5.00
N VAL A 118 -11.97 6.92 6.21
CA VAL A 118 -11.37 5.59 6.40
C VAL A 118 -12.26 4.50 5.80
N THR A 119 -13.57 4.55 6.00
CA THR A 119 -14.52 3.57 5.43
C THR A 119 -14.65 3.67 3.91
N LEU A 120 -14.66 4.88 3.35
CA LEU A 120 -14.65 5.11 1.90
C LEU A 120 -13.35 4.61 1.27
N LEU A 121 -12.21 4.89 1.90
CA LEU A 121 -10.91 4.44 1.42
C LEU A 121 -10.83 2.92 1.46
N LYS A 122 -11.30 2.29 2.55
CA LYS A 122 -11.42 0.83 2.65
C LYS A 122 -12.30 0.27 1.53
N LYS A 123 -13.48 0.85 1.29
CA LYS A 123 -14.42 0.40 0.24
C LYS A 123 -13.86 0.57 -1.17
N ARG A 124 -13.13 1.66 -1.44
CA ARG A 124 -12.49 1.91 -2.74
C ARG A 124 -11.37 0.93 -3.00
N ILE A 125 -10.54 0.68 -1.98
CA ILE A 125 -9.52 -0.36 -1.98
C ILE A 125 -10.20 -1.69 -2.29
N ASP A 126 -11.14 -2.16 -1.47
CA ASP A 126 -11.80 -3.47 -1.64
C ASP A 126 -12.41 -3.69 -3.05
N ARG A 127 -13.04 -2.65 -3.63
CA ARG A 127 -13.56 -2.72 -5.01
C ARG A 127 -12.47 -2.93 -6.07
N SER A 128 -11.26 -2.44 -5.88
CA SER A 128 -10.15 -2.67 -6.82
C SER A 128 -9.50 -4.05 -6.69
N PHE A 129 -9.81 -4.81 -5.62
CA PHE A 129 -9.32 -6.19 -5.43
C PHE A 129 -10.36 -7.27 -5.78
N SER A 130 -11.61 -6.88 -6.11
CA SER A 130 -12.70 -7.81 -6.49
C SER A 130 -12.85 -8.02 -8.00
N MET A 131 -11.82 -7.71 -8.79
CA MET A 131 -11.72 -8.07 -10.22
C MET A 131 -10.52 -8.98 -10.44
#